data_AF-A0A969FL86-F1
#
_entry.id   AF-A0A969FL86-F1
#
_cell.length_a   1.000
_cell.length_b   1.000
_cell.length_c   1.000
_cell.angle_alpha   90.00
_cell.angle_beta   90.00
_cell.angle_gamma   90.00
#
_symmetry.space_group_name_H-M   'P 1'
#
loop_
_entity.id
_entity.type
_entity.pdbx_description
1 polymer ?
#
loop_
_entity_poly.entity_id
_entity_poly.type
_entity_poly.pdbx_seq_one_letter_code
_entity_poly.pdbx_strand_id
1 'polypeptide(L)'
;MTHATRRGLALPATLAALAGATLLVLHPVTSRSTKLALVICGVATWIGVTSLAWPRRPLRILLLALPLLLAVPLVLPGAAIEAGEVRQAYVQRMRDFVGTPYRWGGESGRGIDCSGLPRRAWRDALLAYGLQHGNGRALRMYIAQWWFDASARSRPQARARTPQITMEERGLDDD
;
A
#
# COMPACT_ATOMS: atom_id res chain seq x y z
N MET A 1 7.73 -18.29 -35.28
CA MET A 1 8.46 -18.31 -33.99
C MET A 1 8.00 -19.50 -33.18
N THR A 2 8.89 -20.48 -32.98
CA THR A 2 8.56 -21.78 -32.36
C THR A 2 8.24 -21.59 -30.86
N HIS A 3 7.37 -22.44 -30.32
CA HIS A 3 6.97 -22.37 -28.90
C HIS A 3 8.15 -22.35 -27.90
N ALA A 4 9.31 -22.89 -28.30
CA ALA A 4 10.54 -22.88 -27.53
C ALA A 4 11.13 -21.47 -27.36
N THR A 5 11.15 -20.63 -28.42
CA THR A 5 11.70 -19.26 -28.35
C THR A 5 10.82 -18.34 -27.50
N ARG A 6 9.50 -18.53 -27.53
CA ARG A 6 8.56 -17.75 -26.69
C ARG A 6 8.71 -18.04 -25.20
N ARG A 7 8.97 -19.29 -24.82
CA ARG A 7 9.22 -19.66 -23.40
C ARG A 7 10.58 -19.19 -22.91
N GLY A 8 11.60 -19.21 -23.78
CA GLY A 8 12.95 -18.76 -23.44
C GLY A 8 13.03 -17.28 -23.02
N LEU A 9 12.22 -16.41 -23.64
CA LEU A 9 12.15 -14.98 -23.29
C LEU A 9 11.15 -14.68 -22.17
N ALA A 10 10.07 -15.46 -22.04
CA ALA A 10 9.04 -15.24 -21.02
C ALA A 10 9.56 -15.46 -19.59
N LEU A 11 10.41 -16.47 -19.37
CA LEU A 11 10.96 -16.77 -18.05
C LEU A 11 11.81 -15.63 -17.46
N PRO A 12 12.88 -15.14 -18.13
CA PRO A 12 13.70 -14.06 -17.60
C PRO A 12 12.90 -12.76 -17.42
N ALA A 13 11.97 -12.45 -18.33
CA ALA A 13 11.10 -11.28 -18.20
C ALA A 13 10.19 -11.38 -16.96
N THR A 14 9.63 -12.56 -16.68
CA THR A 14 8.79 -12.81 -15.50
C THR A 14 9.59 -12.67 -14.21
N LEU A 15 10.80 -13.23 -14.17
CA LEU A 15 11.70 -13.13 -13.01
C LEU A 15 12.13 -11.69 -12.75
N ALA A 16 12.46 -10.93 -13.80
CA ALA A 16 12.80 -9.52 -13.69
C ALA A 16 11.62 -8.68 -13.15
N ALA A 17 10.40 -8.93 -13.65
CA ALA A 17 9.20 -8.26 -13.16
C ALA A 17 8.91 -8.58 -11.69
N LEU A 18 9.09 -9.85 -11.27
CA LEU A 18 8.91 -10.28 -9.89
C LEU A 18 9.95 -9.64 -8.95
N ALA A 19 11.21 -9.60 -9.38
CA ALA A 19 12.28 -8.93 -8.64
C ALA A 19 12.00 -7.43 -8.49
N GLY A 20 11.56 -6.78 -9.57
CA GLY A 20 11.15 -5.37 -9.56
C GLY A 20 10.00 -5.10 -8.57
N ALA A 21 8.95 -5.90 -8.62
CA ALA A 21 7.83 -5.80 -7.67
C ALA A 21 8.30 -5.96 -6.21
N THR A 22 9.17 -6.94 -5.95
CA THR A 22 9.71 -7.21 -4.61
C THR A 22 10.52 -6.02 -4.09
N LEU A 23 11.41 -5.45 -4.91
CA LEU A 23 12.19 -4.27 -4.55
C LEU A 23 11.29 -3.06 -4.25
N LEU A 24 10.23 -2.87 -5.03
CA LEU A 24 9.27 -1.77 -4.85
C LEU A 24 8.43 -1.91 -3.56
N VAL A 25 8.04 -3.13 -3.18
CA VAL A 25 7.31 -3.39 -1.92
C VAL A 25 8.20 -3.14 -0.70
N LEU A 26 9.49 -3.45 -0.80
CA LEU A 26 10.45 -3.21 0.27
C LEU A 26 10.88 -1.73 0.38
N HIS A 27 10.53 -0.91 -0.62
CA HIS A 27 10.83 0.51 -0.61
C HIS A 27 9.95 1.25 0.41
N PRO A 28 10.53 1.95 1.42
CA PRO A 28 9.77 2.51 2.54
C PRO A 28 8.88 3.69 2.14
N VAL A 29 9.20 4.35 1.03
CA VAL A 29 8.45 5.51 0.51
C VAL A 29 7.52 5.02 -0.59
N THR A 30 6.23 5.11 -0.33
CA THR A 30 5.16 4.87 -1.30
C THR A 30 4.94 6.17 -2.07
N SER A 31 5.02 6.16 -3.40
CA SER A 31 4.69 7.32 -4.23
C SER A 31 3.79 6.92 -5.38
N ARG A 32 3.14 7.87 -6.07
CA ARG A 32 2.29 7.55 -7.24
C ARG A 32 3.07 6.75 -8.30
N SER A 33 4.33 7.12 -8.56
CA SER A 33 5.18 6.37 -9.49
C SER A 33 5.54 4.99 -8.97
N THR A 34 5.88 4.84 -7.68
CA THR A 34 6.12 3.53 -7.06
C THR A 34 4.90 2.62 -7.13
N LYS A 35 3.69 3.16 -6.88
CA LYS A 35 2.42 2.42 -6.97
C LYS A 35 2.15 1.98 -8.41
N LEU A 36 2.34 2.88 -9.38
CA LEU A 36 2.16 2.55 -10.80
C LEU A 36 3.17 1.49 -11.25
N ALA A 37 4.45 1.66 -10.90
CA ALA A 37 5.49 0.68 -11.20
C ALA A 37 5.17 -0.69 -10.57
N LEU A 38 4.65 -0.71 -9.34
CA LEU A 38 4.23 -1.94 -8.68
C LEU A 38 3.09 -2.64 -9.42
N VAL A 39 2.07 -1.89 -9.88
CA VAL A 39 0.97 -2.44 -10.69
C VAL A 39 1.49 -2.98 -12.02
N ILE A 40 2.37 -2.25 -12.71
CA ILE A 40 2.96 -2.67 -13.99
C ILE A 40 3.76 -3.96 -13.79
N CYS A 41 4.64 -4.01 -12.79
CA CYS A 41 5.40 -5.22 -12.47
C CYS A 41 4.47 -6.39 -12.13
N GLY A 42 3.43 -6.16 -11.32
CA GLY A 42 2.44 -7.19 -10.96
C GLY A 42 1.70 -7.77 -12.18
N VAL A 43 1.22 -6.90 -13.08
CA VAL A 43 0.56 -7.33 -14.33
C VAL A 43 1.54 -8.08 -15.24
N ALA A 44 2.77 -7.59 -15.39
CA ALA A 44 3.80 -8.25 -16.19
C ALA A 44 4.14 -9.63 -15.63
N THR A 45 4.29 -9.77 -14.30
CA THR A 45 4.49 -11.05 -13.64
C THR A 45 3.30 -11.98 -13.87
N TRP A 46 2.06 -11.50 -13.74
CA TRP A 46 0.87 -12.32 -13.97
C TRP A 46 0.76 -12.81 -15.42
N ILE A 47 0.99 -11.95 -16.42
CA ILE A 47 1.03 -12.32 -17.84
C ILE A 47 2.14 -13.34 -18.08
N GLY A 48 3.33 -13.10 -17.53
CA GLY A 48 4.48 -13.98 -17.63
C GLY A 48 4.20 -15.38 -17.09
N VAL A 49 3.72 -15.48 -15.84
CA VAL A 49 3.35 -16.75 -15.20
C VAL A 49 2.23 -17.46 -15.96
N THR A 50 1.20 -16.73 -16.41
CA THR A 50 0.10 -17.30 -17.21
C THR A 50 0.60 -17.86 -18.55
N SER A 51 1.52 -17.17 -19.21
CA SER A 51 2.13 -17.62 -20.47
C SER A 51 2.98 -18.89 -20.29
N LEU A 52 3.72 -18.99 -19.18
CA LEU A 52 4.53 -20.16 -18.83
C LEU A 52 3.65 -21.35 -18.42
N ALA A 53 2.53 -21.08 -17.76
CA ALA A 53 1.54 -22.06 -17.33
C ALA A 53 0.59 -22.53 -18.46
N TRP A 54 0.62 -21.90 -19.64
CA TRP A 54 -0.26 -22.20 -20.77
C TRP A 54 -0.40 -23.69 -21.17
N PRO A 55 0.66 -24.54 -21.15
CA PRO A 55 0.51 -25.97 -21.42
C PRO A 55 -0.27 -26.74 -20.33
N ARG A 56 -0.32 -26.24 -19.10
CA ARG A 56 -1.01 -26.88 -17.98
C ARG A 56 -2.42 -26.31 -17.85
N ARG A 57 -3.39 -26.97 -18.49
CA ARG A 57 -4.81 -26.55 -18.49
C ARG A 57 -5.37 -26.13 -17.11
N PRO A 58 -5.22 -26.90 -16.01
CA PRO A 58 -5.77 -26.49 -14.72
C PRO A 58 -5.10 -25.24 -14.17
N LEU A 59 -3.78 -25.13 -14.31
CA LEU A 59 -3.03 -23.97 -13.83
C LEU A 59 -3.38 -22.70 -14.61
N ARG A 60 -3.57 -22.81 -15.93
CA ARG A 60 -4.03 -21.70 -16.77
C ARG A 60 -5.42 -21.20 -16.33
N ILE A 61 -6.37 -22.12 -16.10
CA ILE A 61 -7.72 -21.75 -15.64
C ILE A 61 -7.63 -21.07 -14.28
N LEU A 62 -6.87 -21.65 -13.34
CA LEU A 62 -6.69 -21.07 -12.00
C LEU A 62 -6.11 -19.64 -12.06
N LEU A 63 -5.06 -19.41 -12.86
CA LEU A 63 -4.42 -18.10 -12.99
C LEU A 63 -5.32 -17.06 -13.65
N LEU A 64 -6.16 -17.47 -14.61
CA LEU A 64 -7.15 -16.59 -15.24
C LEU A 64 -8.34 -16.31 -14.32
N ALA A 65 -8.75 -17.28 -13.49
CA ALA A 65 -9.83 -17.12 -12.52
C ALA A 65 -9.40 -16.27 -11.32
N LEU A 66 -8.12 -16.28 -10.94
CA LEU A 66 -7.59 -15.56 -9.78
C LEU A 66 -7.97 -14.05 -9.75
N PRO A 67 -7.75 -13.22 -10.79
CA PRO A 67 -8.16 -11.82 -10.76
C PRO A 67 -9.68 -11.64 -10.63
N LEU A 68 -10.46 -12.55 -11.23
CA LEU A 68 -11.93 -12.54 -11.10
C LEU A 68 -12.34 -12.84 -9.65
N LEU A 69 -11.73 -13.84 -9.02
CA LEU A 69 -11.96 -14.18 -7.61
C LEU A 69 -11.57 -13.03 -6.68
N LEU A 70 -10.44 -12.36 -6.95
CA LEU A 70 -10.01 -11.18 -6.19
C LEU A 70 -10.93 -9.96 -6.39
N ALA A 71 -11.66 -9.90 -7.50
CA ALA A 71 -12.66 -8.88 -7.76
C ALA A 71 -13.99 -9.13 -7.04
N VAL A 72 -14.31 -10.37 -6.64
CA VAL A 72 -15.58 -10.71 -5.97
C VAL A 72 -15.82 -9.87 -4.70
N PRO A 73 -14.86 -9.74 -3.76
CA PRO A 73 -15.03 -8.88 -2.59
C PRO A 73 -15.30 -7.40 -2.92
N LEU A 74 -14.90 -6.94 -4.10
CA LEU A 74 -15.11 -5.56 -4.53
C LEU A 74 -16.51 -5.33 -5.12
N VAL A 75 -17.18 -6.37 -5.59
CA VAL A 75 -18.54 -6.32 -6.15
C VAL A 75 -19.59 -6.65 -5.10
N LEU A 76 -19.22 -7.35 -4.03
CA LEU A 76 -20.12 -7.67 -2.93
C LEU A 76 -20.75 -6.39 -2.31
N PRO A 77 -22.06 -6.42 -1.99
CA PRO A 77 -22.72 -5.31 -1.32
C PRO A 77 -22.04 -5.05 0.02
N GLY A 78 -21.89 -3.79 0.38
CA GLY A 78 -21.26 -3.40 1.64
C GLY A 78 -22.30 -3.03 2.65
N ALA A 79 -22.37 -3.79 3.75
CA ALA A 79 -23.11 -3.39 4.94
C ALA A 79 -22.53 -2.07 5.51
N ALA A 80 -23.31 -1.41 6.38
CA ALA A 80 -22.81 -0.28 7.16
C ALA A 80 -21.51 -0.69 7.88
N ILE A 81 -20.56 0.24 7.96
CA ILE A 81 -19.30 0.01 8.65
C ILE A 81 -19.50 0.40 10.11
N GLU A 82 -19.23 -0.55 11.00
CA GLU A 82 -19.25 -0.31 12.44
C GLU A 82 -18.05 0.53 12.86
N ALA A 83 -18.27 1.84 13.01
CA ALA A 83 -17.20 2.81 13.27
C ALA A 83 -16.43 2.50 14.56
N GLY A 84 -17.09 1.93 15.58
CA GLY A 84 -16.47 1.55 16.83
C GLY A 84 -15.36 0.51 16.65
N GLU A 85 -15.63 -0.52 15.85
CA GLU A 85 -14.70 -1.61 15.59
C GLU A 85 -13.54 -1.16 14.71
N VAL A 86 -13.82 -0.44 13.62
CA VAL A 86 -12.75 0.09 12.75
C VAL A 86 -11.87 1.08 13.53
N ARG A 87 -12.44 1.88 14.44
CA ARG A 87 -11.67 2.76 15.32
C ARG A 87 -10.77 1.99 16.27
N GLN A 88 -11.24 0.89 16.86
CA GLN A 88 -10.41 0.03 17.72
C GLN A 88 -9.27 -0.60 16.92
N ALA A 89 -9.58 -1.16 15.75
CA ALA A 89 -8.58 -1.71 14.84
C ALA A 89 -7.55 -0.66 14.43
N TYR A 90 -8.00 0.56 14.11
CA TYR A 90 -7.14 1.69 13.77
C TYR A 90 -6.15 2.04 14.88
N VAL A 91 -6.62 2.19 16.12
CA VAL A 91 -5.76 2.47 17.28
C VAL A 91 -4.77 1.32 17.51
N GLN A 92 -5.22 0.08 17.37
CA GLN A 92 -4.35 -1.08 17.50
C GLN A 92 -3.24 -1.06 16.44
N ARG A 93 -3.58 -0.81 15.16
CA ARG A 93 -2.58 -0.71 14.08
C ARG A 93 -1.61 0.45 14.27
N MET A 94 -2.02 1.56 14.89
CA MET A 94 -1.06 2.63 15.24
C MET A 94 -0.03 2.16 16.29
N ARG A 95 -0.46 1.36 17.27
CA ARG A 95 0.44 0.82 18.30
C ARG A 95 1.47 -0.15 17.72
N ASP A 96 1.13 -0.86 16.65
CA ASP A 96 2.07 -1.76 15.95
C ASP A 96 3.30 -1.02 15.37
N PHE A 97 3.24 0.31 15.23
CA PHE A 97 4.37 1.14 14.79
C PHE A 97 5.23 1.70 15.92
N VAL A 98 4.91 1.41 17.19
CA VAL A 98 5.77 1.83 18.32
C VAL A 98 7.17 1.23 18.14
N GLY A 99 8.20 2.07 18.22
CA GLY A 99 9.58 1.68 17.97
C GLY A 99 10.00 1.68 16.49
N THR A 100 9.09 1.95 15.55
CA THR A 100 9.45 2.13 14.14
C THR A 100 10.26 3.42 13.96
N PRO A 101 11.41 3.40 13.27
CA PRO A 101 12.20 4.61 13.02
C PRO A 101 11.41 5.68 12.26
N TYR A 102 11.62 6.94 12.63
CA TYR A 102 11.05 8.05 11.86
C TYR A 102 11.75 8.17 10.51
N ARG A 103 10.98 8.18 9.40
CA ARG A 103 11.51 8.46 8.06
C ARG A 103 10.54 9.33 7.30
N TRP A 104 11.01 10.50 6.85
CA TRP A 104 10.21 11.42 6.04
C TRP A 104 9.66 10.73 4.78
N GLY A 105 8.35 10.81 4.56
CA GLY A 105 7.64 10.12 3.49
C GLY A 105 7.41 8.63 3.73
N GLY A 106 7.73 8.12 4.92
CA GLY A 106 7.64 6.70 5.27
C GLY A 106 6.22 6.24 5.60
N GLU A 107 5.82 5.09 5.04
CA GLU A 107 4.51 4.45 5.26
C GLU A 107 4.63 2.94 5.60
N SER A 108 5.74 2.52 6.21
CA SER A 108 6.02 1.10 6.50
C SER A 108 6.73 0.87 7.84
N GLY A 109 6.80 -0.38 8.30
CA GLY A 109 7.52 -0.74 9.53
C GLY A 109 9.04 -0.55 9.47
N ARG A 110 9.60 -0.17 8.31
CA ARG A 110 11.02 0.19 8.14
C ARG A 110 11.27 1.69 8.30
N GLY A 111 10.19 2.47 8.39
CA GLY A 111 10.23 3.92 8.39
C GLY A 111 8.83 4.51 8.26
N ILE A 112 8.43 5.30 9.25
CA ILE A 112 7.10 5.93 9.31
C ILE A 112 7.25 7.44 9.56
N ASP A 113 6.41 8.27 8.93
CA ASP A 113 6.30 9.70 9.27
C ASP A 113 4.99 10.05 9.97
N CYS A 114 4.85 11.32 10.37
CA CYS A 114 3.68 11.83 11.07
C CYS A 114 2.37 11.71 10.29
N SER A 115 2.42 11.81 8.96
CA SER A 115 1.28 11.67 8.06
C SER A 115 1.08 10.24 7.56
N GLY A 116 2.13 9.43 7.58
CA GLY A 116 2.18 8.06 7.13
C GLY A 116 1.61 7.11 8.17
N LEU A 117 1.85 7.37 9.46
CA LEU A 117 1.32 6.59 10.57
C LEU A 117 -0.22 6.49 10.56
N PRO A 118 -0.99 7.58 10.69
CA PRO A 118 -2.46 7.50 10.71
C PRO A 118 -3.00 6.93 9.40
N ARG A 119 -2.38 7.27 8.29
CA ARG A 119 -2.81 6.83 6.97
C ARG A 119 -2.61 5.33 6.75
N ARG A 120 -1.47 4.79 7.17
CA ARG A 120 -1.15 3.37 7.11
C ARG A 120 -2.06 2.58 8.06
N ALA A 121 -2.21 3.04 9.31
CA ALA A 121 -3.09 2.41 10.28
C ALA A 121 -4.55 2.38 9.79
N TRP A 122 -5.04 3.45 9.15
CA TRP A 122 -6.41 3.50 8.61
C TRP A 122 -6.64 2.49 7.48
N ARG A 123 -5.69 2.40 6.53
CA ARG A 123 -5.75 1.38 5.47
C ARG A 123 -5.74 -0.03 6.05
N ASP A 124 -4.84 -0.29 6.99
CA ASP A 124 -4.68 -1.60 7.61
C ASP A 124 -5.92 -2.02 8.40
N ALA A 125 -6.61 -1.06 9.05
CA ALA A 125 -7.88 -1.27 9.74
C ALA A 125 -9.03 -1.57 8.76
N LEU A 126 -9.15 -0.80 7.66
CA LEU A 126 -10.16 -1.04 6.63
C LEU A 126 -9.99 -2.40 5.95
N LEU A 127 -8.75 -2.79 5.66
CA LEU A 127 -8.43 -4.09 5.08
C LEU A 127 -8.83 -5.22 6.04
N ALA A 128 -8.43 -5.12 7.31
CA ALA A 128 -8.76 -6.11 8.32
C ALA A 128 -10.28 -6.28 8.49
N TYR A 129 -10.99 -5.17 8.66
CA TYR A 129 -12.45 -5.16 8.79
C TYR A 129 -13.13 -5.74 7.55
N GLY A 130 -12.71 -5.33 6.36
CA GLY A 130 -13.25 -5.82 5.08
C GLY A 130 -13.05 -7.32 4.88
N LEU A 131 -11.90 -7.87 5.29
CA LEU A 131 -11.63 -9.31 5.21
C LEU A 131 -12.40 -10.11 6.26
N GLN A 132 -12.46 -9.61 7.50
CA GLN A 132 -13.15 -10.31 8.60
C GLN A 132 -14.66 -10.38 8.40
N HIS A 133 -15.27 -9.31 7.89
CA HIS A 133 -16.72 -9.21 7.72
C HIS A 133 -17.20 -9.49 6.30
N GLY A 134 -16.29 -9.79 5.36
CA GLY A 134 -16.62 -9.83 3.93
C GLY A 134 -17.22 -8.51 3.41
N ASN A 135 -16.87 -7.37 4.03
CA ASN A 135 -17.49 -6.10 3.73
C ASN A 135 -16.82 -5.42 2.51
N GLY A 136 -17.49 -5.52 1.35
CA GLY A 136 -16.98 -4.95 0.11
C GLY A 136 -16.85 -3.42 0.12
N ARG A 137 -17.63 -2.70 0.94
CA ARG A 137 -17.49 -1.24 1.07
C ARG A 137 -16.17 -0.88 1.77
N ALA A 138 -15.81 -1.60 2.82
CA ALA A 138 -14.53 -1.39 3.51
C ALA A 138 -13.33 -1.70 2.60
N LEU A 139 -13.40 -2.78 1.80
CA LEU A 139 -12.35 -3.12 0.84
C LEU A 139 -12.23 -2.08 -0.29
N ARG A 140 -13.37 -1.59 -0.82
CA ARG A 140 -13.36 -0.48 -1.79
C ARG A 140 -12.74 0.78 -1.20
N MET A 141 -13.05 1.11 0.06
CA MET A 141 -12.45 2.25 0.76
C MET A 141 -10.93 2.07 0.95
N TYR A 142 -10.48 0.87 1.32
CA TYR A 142 -9.06 0.53 1.40
C TYR A 142 -8.35 0.77 0.05
N ILE A 143 -8.90 0.26 -1.05
CA ILE A 143 -8.32 0.43 -2.39
C ILE A 143 -8.34 1.90 -2.82
N ALA A 144 -9.47 2.58 -2.63
CA ALA A 144 -9.61 3.99 -2.97
C ALA A 144 -8.57 4.83 -2.23
N GLN A 145 -8.40 4.59 -0.93
CA GLN A 145 -7.35 5.24 -0.17
C GLN A 145 -5.97 4.84 -0.68
N TRP A 146 -5.68 3.56 -0.90
CA TRP A 146 -4.37 3.16 -1.42
C TRP A 146 -4.04 3.80 -2.78
N TRP A 147 -5.02 3.99 -3.66
CA TRP A 147 -4.82 4.56 -4.99
C TRP A 147 -4.72 6.09 -4.98
N PHE A 148 -5.70 6.78 -4.40
CA PHE A 148 -5.83 8.25 -4.51
C PHE A 148 -4.98 9.01 -3.48
N ASP A 149 -4.59 8.37 -2.39
CA ASP A 149 -3.79 9.00 -1.35
C ASP A 149 -2.37 9.27 -1.84
N ALA A 150 -2.07 10.55 -2.04
CA ALA A 150 -0.73 11.02 -2.37
C ALA A 150 0.07 11.15 -1.06
N SER A 151 1.11 10.31 -0.91
CA SER A 151 2.15 10.53 0.10
C SER A 151 2.66 11.97 0.01
N ALA A 152 2.93 12.56 1.17
CA ALA A 152 3.12 13.98 1.43
C ALA A 152 4.25 14.65 0.61
N ARG A 153 4.06 14.77 -0.71
CA ARG A 153 4.84 15.66 -1.59
C ARG A 153 4.19 17.04 -1.72
N SER A 154 3.10 17.32 -1.00
CA SER A 154 2.38 18.60 -1.06
C SER A 154 2.83 19.64 -0.03
N ARG A 155 3.98 19.46 0.62
CA ARG A 155 4.64 20.57 1.30
C ARG A 155 6.09 20.67 0.83
N PRO A 156 6.43 21.69 0.00
CA PRO A 156 7.79 22.19 0.00
C PRO A 156 8.16 22.42 1.46
N GLN A 157 9.23 21.75 1.85
CA GLN A 157 9.99 21.95 3.06
C GLN A 157 9.83 23.38 3.61
N ALA A 158 8.94 23.57 4.58
CA ALA A 158 8.91 24.75 5.44
C ALA A 158 10.11 24.68 6.41
N ARG A 159 11.31 24.51 5.85
CA ARG A 159 12.59 24.51 6.54
C ARG A 159 13.50 25.54 5.88
N ALA A 160 12.96 26.74 5.73
CA ALA A 160 13.70 27.96 5.47
C ALA A 160 12.87 29.14 6.04
N ARG A 161 12.61 29.08 7.35
CA ARG A 161 12.20 30.18 8.26
C ARG A 161 11.52 29.55 9.48
N THR A 162 12.31 29.00 10.38
CA THR A 162 11.93 29.02 11.79
C THR A 162 12.28 30.44 12.24
N PRO A 163 11.33 31.34 12.55
CA PRO A 163 11.68 32.45 13.43
C PRO A 163 12.11 31.78 14.73
N GLN A 164 13.34 32.05 15.17
CA GLN A 164 13.74 31.75 16.54
C GLN A 164 12.64 32.30 17.44
N ILE A 165 11.95 31.44 18.17
CA ILE A 165 11.18 31.89 19.32
C ILE A 165 12.27 32.24 20.34
N THR A 166 12.70 33.49 20.31
CA THR A 166 13.51 34.07 21.37
C THR A 166 12.65 33.99 22.62
N MET A 167 13.13 33.24 23.62
CA MET A 167 12.64 33.32 24.99
C MET A 167 13.06 34.71 25.50
N GLU A 168 12.25 35.73 25.22
CA GLU A 168 12.44 37.05 25.78
C GLU A 168 11.14 37.48 26.47
N GLU A 169 11.31 37.76 27.76
CA GLU A 169 10.39 38.41 28.69
C GLU A 169 9.08 37.69 29.05
N ARG A 170 9.16 36.93 30.16
CA ARG A 170 8.07 36.92 31.13
C ARG A 170 8.64 37.44 32.45
N GLY A 171 8.44 38.74 32.67
CA GLY A 171 8.82 39.44 33.89
C GLY A 171 8.24 38.73 35.11
N LEU A 172 9.14 38.47 36.07
CA LEU A 172 8.80 38.50 37.48
C LEU A 172 8.53 39.97 37.80
N ASP A 173 7.27 40.32 38.01
CA ASP A 173 6.93 41.40 38.93
C ASP A 173 6.18 40.74 40.09
N ASP A 174 6.85 40.75 41.23
CA ASP A 174 6.36 40.35 42.55
C ASP A 174 5.30 41.38 43.02
N ASP A 175 4.10 40.90 43.34
CA ASP A 175 3.14 41.54 44.25
C ASP A 175 2.91 40.61 45.46
#